data_AF-A0A6F8YUA1-F1
#
_entry.id   AF-A0A6F8YUA1-F1
#
_cell.length_a   1.000
_cell.length_b   1.000
_cell.length_c   1.000
_cell.angle_alpha   90.00
_cell.angle_beta   90.00
_cell.angle_gamma   90.00
#
_symmetry.space_group_name_H-M   'P 1'
#
loop_
_entity.id
_entity.type
_entity.pdbx_description
1 polymer ?
#
loop_
_entity_poly.entity_id
_entity_poly.type
_entity_poly.pdbx_seq_one_letter_code
_entity_poly.pdbx_strand_id
1 'polypeptide(L)'
;MRKKYYEYRHVVGFEETNLVGSVYYADYVRWQGRCREMFLLEHAPDVLDELHDDLKLVTVESEYEHLAGIAAFDEVSIRMRLERLTQSQISFAFDYVRVREGAEELIARSRQRVVCMRGVNGALTPARVPPQLRAAVEGYAVAPATYPMTTGTGAGRDLRPAPTGPATSGDDMTTAKRADQTPPPATTGRRPYPGPPPWAVPGLLRKLWGDRLRLLSEAADEYGDVVRFAMGPKTIYFFNHPDHAKHVLVDNAANYHKGLGLAEARRRILGDGLLTSEGETWRRQRRIISPAFRRERIAGFAGVVVDAGTHLTQRLAAESGNVVDLAEEMTALTMDVLGRTLLDADLSPLNFLGPAFEAAQEQAMFEMVTLGALPLWLPLPRHRRFRAARRKIEDAVRTLVGDREHDAGTEGSDLISMLLRAGSGEPDAAARWRGCATRS
;
A
#
# COMPACT_ATOMS: atom_id res chain seq x y z
N MET A 1 -8.38 -45.48 -1.13
CA MET A 1 -9.38 -44.39 -1.21
C MET A 1 -8.63 -43.10 -1.53
N ARG A 2 -8.96 -42.37 -2.60
CA ARG A 2 -8.41 -41.02 -2.84
C ARG A 2 -8.85 -40.11 -1.69
N LYS A 3 -7.93 -39.40 -1.05
CA LYS A 3 -8.26 -38.39 -0.03
C LYS A 3 -8.85 -37.18 -0.75
N LYS A 4 -9.92 -36.59 -0.21
CA LYS A 4 -10.62 -35.47 -0.87
C LYS A 4 -9.79 -34.17 -0.85
N TYR A 5 -8.89 -34.01 0.12
CA TYR A 5 -8.01 -32.86 0.31
C TYR A 5 -6.94 -33.19 1.34
N TYR A 6 -5.83 -32.44 1.30
CA TYR A 6 -4.87 -32.35 2.40
C TYR A 6 -5.31 -31.22 3.34
N GLU A 7 -5.21 -31.43 4.65
CA GLU A 7 -5.71 -30.49 5.66
C GLU A 7 -4.56 -29.96 6.51
N TYR A 8 -4.45 -28.64 6.60
CA TYR A 8 -3.60 -27.95 7.55
C TYR A 8 -4.49 -27.09 8.46
N ARG A 9 -4.42 -27.30 9.78
CA ARG A 9 -5.18 -26.52 10.75
C ARG A 9 -4.34 -25.41 11.34
N HIS A 10 -4.93 -24.22 11.41
CA HIS A 10 -4.28 -23.02 11.89
C HIS A 10 -5.20 -22.28 12.86
N VAL A 11 -4.67 -21.86 14.01
CA VAL A 11 -5.40 -20.99 14.95
C VAL A 11 -4.93 -19.57 14.71
N VAL A 12 -5.86 -18.68 14.39
CA VAL A 12 -5.55 -17.28 14.08
C VAL A 12 -4.98 -16.57 15.31
N GLY A 13 -3.76 -16.04 15.18
CA GLY A 13 -3.11 -15.24 16.21
C GLY A 13 -3.42 -13.75 16.10
N PHE A 14 -3.15 -12.98 17.17
CA PHE A 14 -3.29 -11.52 17.14
C PHE A 14 -2.37 -10.84 16.12
N GLU A 15 -1.20 -11.42 15.86
CA GLU A 15 -0.22 -10.90 14.89
C GLU A 15 -0.75 -10.91 13.45
N GLU A 16 -1.74 -11.75 13.18
CA GLU A 16 -2.36 -11.94 11.86
C GLU A 16 -3.62 -11.08 11.70
N THR A 17 -4.03 -10.38 12.77
CA THR A 17 -5.21 -9.52 12.77
C THR A 17 -4.83 -8.04 12.67
N ASN A 18 -5.63 -7.28 11.94
CA ASN A 18 -5.53 -5.83 11.90
C ASN A 18 -6.09 -5.20 13.19
N LEU A 19 -5.98 -3.86 13.30
CA LEU A 19 -6.55 -3.08 14.41
C LEU A 19 -8.06 -3.28 14.62
N VAL A 20 -8.78 -3.76 13.59
CA VAL A 20 -10.22 -4.04 13.58
C VAL A 20 -10.48 -5.52 13.89
N GLY A 21 -9.46 -6.30 14.25
CA GLY A 21 -9.55 -7.71 14.62
C GLY A 21 -9.88 -8.66 13.47
N SER A 22 -9.81 -8.23 12.22
CA SER A 22 -9.96 -9.10 11.04
C SER A 22 -8.60 -9.46 10.45
N VAL A 23 -8.50 -10.64 9.87
CA VAL A 23 -7.25 -11.15 9.30
C VAL A 23 -6.88 -10.45 8.00
N TYR A 24 -5.60 -10.11 7.82
CA TYR A 24 -5.12 -9.54 6.56
C TYR A 24 -5.14 -10.58 5.43
N TYR A 25 -5.50 -10.15 4.23
CA TYR A 25 -5.45 -10.98 3.01
C TYR A 25 -4.11 -11.70 2.85
N ALA A 26 -2.99 -11.02 3.15
CA ALA A 26 -1.65 -11.57 2.97
C ALA A 26 -1.41 -12.84 3.81
N ASP A 27 -2.06 -12.97 4.96
CA ASP A 27 -1.91 -14.14 5.83
C ASP A 27 -2.57 -15.39 5.24
N TYR A 28 -3.65 -15.24 4.46
CA TYR A 28 -4.22 -16.37 3.72
C TYR A 28 -3.22 -16.99 2.74
N VAL A 29 -2.43 -16.16 2.05
CA VAL A 29 -1.38 -16.63 1.14
C VAL A 29 -0.22 -17.27 1.91
N ARG A 30 0.14 -16.72 3.07
CA ARG A 30 1.13 -17.34 3.97
C ARG A 30 0.66 -18.73 4.43
N TRP A 31 -0.61 -18.88 4.78
CA TRP A 31 -1.18 -20.17 5.19
C TRP A 31 -1.21 -21.19 4.04
N GLN A 32 -1.36 -20.77 2.77
CA GLN A 32 -1.15 -21.67 1.62
C GLN A 32 0.29 -22.15 1.56
N GLY A 33 1.24 -21.23 1.75
CA GLY A 33 2.66 -21.55 1.86
C GLY A 33 2.89 -22.61 2.91
N ARG A 34 2.39 -22.37 4.13
CA ARG A 34 2.54 -23.28 5.25
C ARG A 34 1.86 -24.64 5.02
N CYS A 35 0.65 -24.65 4.46
CA CYS A 35 -0.06 -25.87 4.10
C CYS A 35 0.76 -26.74 3.12
N ARG A 36 1.38 -26.13 2.10
CA ARG A 36 2.27 -26.84 1.16
C ARG A 36 3.56 -27.33 1.83
N GLU A 37 4.17 -26.53 2.70
CA GLU A 37 5.36 -26.94 3.45
C GLU A 37 5.07 -28.18 4.32
N MET A 38 3.97 -28.15 5.07
CA MET A 38 3.55 -29.29 5.88
C MET A 38 3.23 -30.52 4.99
N PHE A 39 2.57 -30.31 3.85
CA PHE A 39 2.33 -31.38 2.89
C PHE A 39 3.65 -32.03 2.40
N LEU A 40 4.65 -31.22 2.04
CA LEU A 40 5.95 -31.72 1.59
C LEU A 40 6.63 -32.51 2.70
N LEU A 41 6.63 -31.99 3.92
CA LEU A 41 7.21 -32.66 5.09
C LEU A 41 6.57 -34.04 5.35
N GLU A 42 5.25 -34.14 5.22
CA GLU A 42 4.50 -35.37 5.54
C GLU A 42 4.42 -36.38 4.39
N HIS A 43 4.42 -35.92 3.15
CA HIS A 43 4.07 -36.75 1.99
C HIS A 43 5.13 -36.80 0.89
N ALA A 44 6.12 -35.91 0.92
CA ALA A 44 7.23 -35.92 -0.04
C ALA A 44 8.55 -35.44 0.62
N PRO A 45 9.00 -36.06 1.73
CA PRO A 45 10.17 -35.59 2.47
C PRO A 45 11.44 -35.61 1.62
N ASP A 46 11.59 -36.57 0.70
CA ASP A 46 12.73 -36.66 -0.22
C ASP A 46 12.86 -35.42 -1.14
N VAL A 47 11.76 -34.71 -1.39
CA VAL A 47 11.76 -33.48 -2.20
C VAL A 47 12.40 -32.32 -1.43
N LEU A 48 12.45 -32.39 -0.10
CA LEU A 48 13.12 -31.38 0.73
C LEU A 48 14.62 -31.35 0.43
N ASP A 49 15.25 -32.51 0.24
CA ASP A 49 16.67 -32.60 -0.15
C ASP A 49 16.91 -31.93 -1.51
N GLU A 50 16.02 -32.18 -2.48
CA GLU A 50 16.09 -31.52 -3.79
C GLU A 50 15.88 -30.00 -3.68
N LEU A 51 15.01 -29.53 -2.79
CA LEU A 51 14.78 -28.10 -2.53
C LEU A 51 15.99 -27.41 -1.91
N HIS A 52 16.70 -28.11 -1.03
CA HIS A 52 17.95 -27.64 -0.43
C HIS A 52 19.08 -27.54 -1.45
N ASP A 53 19.08 -28.41 -2.45
CA ASP A 53 20.02 -28.38 -3.57
C ASP A 53 19.56 -27.32 -4.62
N ASP A 54 19.12 -27.77 -5.79
CA ASP A 54 18.88 -26.90 -6.94
C ASP A 54 17.40 -26.70 -7.30
N LEU A 55 16.46 -27.46 -6.72
CA LEU A 55 15.03 -27.33 -7.00
C LEU A 55 14.47 -26.08 -6.32
N LYS A 56 13.66 -25.33 -7.06
CA LYS A 56 12.88 -24.19 -6.57
C LYS A 56 11.43 -24.32 -7.03
N LEU A 57 10.51 -24.19 -6.07
CA LEU A 57 9.07 -24.16 -6.33
C LEU A 57 8.60 -22.71 -6.36
N VAL A 58 8.51 -22.14 -7.56
CA VAL A 58 8.20 -20.72 -7.75
C VAL A 58 6.69 -20.55 -7.92
N THR A 59 6.07 -19.75 -7.07
CA THR A 59 4.66 -19.38 -7.21
C THR A 59 4.54 -18.28 -8.25
N VAL A 60 3.84 -18.56 -9.35
CA VAL A 60 3.70 -17.63 -10.49
C VAL A 60 2.33 -16.95 -10.55
N GLU A 61 1.34 -17.51 -9.88
CA GLU A 61 -0.01 -16.94 -9.79
C GLU A 61 -0.66 -17.34 -8.48
N SER A 62 -1.42 -16.43 -7.89
CA SER A 62 -2.26 -16.67 -6.73
C SER A 62 -3.56 -15.86 -6.88
N GLU A 63 -4.70 -16.53 -6.77
CA GLU A 63 -6.03 -15.93 -6.83
C GLU A 63 -6.74 -16.14 -5.50
N TYR A 64 -7.64 -15.27 -5.10
CA TYR A 64 -8.39 -15.41 -3.86
C TYR A 64 -9.75 -14.75 -3.93
N GLU A 65 -10.75 -15.44 -3.39
CA GLU A 65 -12.13 -15.03 -3.29
C GLU A 65 -12.55 -15.04 -1.82
N HIS A 66 -12.89 -13.86 -1.28
CA HIS A 66 -13.34 -13.69 0.09
C HIS A 66 -14.85 -13.91 0.21
N LEU A 67 -15.29 -14.72 1.17
CA LEU A 67 -16.73 -14.99 1.40
C LEU A 67 -17.19 -14.50 2.78
N ALA A 68 -16.36 -14.68 3.82
CA ALA A 68 -16.70 -14.27 5.18
C ALA A 68 -15.45 -13.89 6.01
N GLY A 69 -15.64 -13.06 7.04
CA GLY A 69 -14.57 -12.63 7.94
C GLY A 69 -14.27 -13.62 9.06
N ILE A 70 -13.00 -13.71 9.45
CA ILE A 70 -12.49 -14.44 10.61
C ILE A 70 -11.74 -13.51 11.55
N ALA A 71 -11.72 -13.86 12.83
CA ALA A 71 -11.10 -13.09 13.90
C ALA A 71 -10.01 -13.88 14.63
N ALA A 72 -9.30 -13.22 15.54
CA ALA A 72 -8.36 -13.89 16.44
C ALA A 72 -9.03 -15.07 17.17
N PHE A 73 -8.27 -16.16 17.31
CA PHE A 73 -8.68 -17.43 17.91
C PHE A 73 -9.72 -18.25 17.15
N ASP A 74 -10.15 -17.83 15.95
CA ASP A 74 -10.85 -18.75 15.06
C ASP A 74 -9.88 -19.89 14.64
N GLU A 75 -10.35 -21.13 14.71
CA GLU A 75 -9.66 -22.27 14.10
C GLU A 75 -10.05 -22.38 12.63
N VAL A 76 -9.05 -22.35 11.75
CA VAL A 76 -9.22 -22.41 10.30
C VAL A 76 -8.57 -23.68 9.76
N SER A 77 -9.35 -24.48 9.06
CA SER A 77 -8.93 -25.63 8.28
C SER A 77 -8.63 -25.19 6.85
N ILE A 78 -7.35 -25.22 6.47
CA ILE A 78 -6.87 -24.94 5.11
C ILE A 78 -6.82 -26.27 4.36
N ARG A 79 -7.68 -26.41 3.35
CA ARG A 79 -7.89 -27.65 2.60
C ARG A 79 -7.32 -27.53 1.20
N MET A 80 -6.15 -28.14 0.98
CA MET A 80 -5.45 -28.11 -0.30
C MET A 80 -5.83 -29.30 -1.19
N ARG A 81 -6.02 -29.03 -2.49
CA ARG A 81 -6.34 -30.05 -3.50
C ARG A 81 -5.55 -29.80 -4.79
N LEU A 82 -5.29 -30.87 -5.53
CA LEU A 82 -4.70 -30.77 -6.85
C LEU A 82 -5.79 -30.47 -7.90
N GLU A 83 -5.68 -29.33 -8.56
CA GLU A 83 -6.58 -28.92 -9.64
C GLU A 83 -6.01 -29.31 -11.02
N ARG A 84 -4.72 -29.06 -11.23
CA ARG A 84 -4.05 -29.40 -12.49
C ARG A 84 -2.59 -29.75 -12.25
N LEU A 85 -2.09 -30.76 -12.95
CA LEU A 85 -0.68 -31.15 -12.96
C LEU A 85 -0.18 -31.23 -14.40
N THR A 86 0.98 -30.64 -14.67
CA THR A 86 1.67 -30.73 -15.96
C THR A 86 3.08 -31.28 -15.77
N GLN A 87 3.93 -31.21 -16.80
CA GLN A 87 5.31 -31.66 -16.67
C GLN A 87 6.11 -30.82 -15.67
N SER A 88 5.94 -29.50 -15.64
CA SER A 88 6.72 -28.56 -14.82
C SER A 88 5.89 -27.70 -13.88
N GLN A 89 4.55 -27.78 -13.93
CA GLN A 89 3.66 -26.91 -13.16
C GLN A 89 2.63 -27.69 -12.38
N ILE A 90 2.26 -27.16 -11.22
CA ILE A 90 1.23 -27.68 -10.31
C ILE A 90 0.26 -26.54 -9.98
N SER A 91 -1.02 -26.75 -10.22
CA SER A 91 -2.10 -25.85 -9.78
C SER A 91 -2.83 -26.47 -8.60
N PHE A 92 -2.90 -25.72 -7.51
CA PHE A 92 -3.61 -26.08 -6.29
C PHE A 92 -4.86 -25.22 -6.13
N ALA A 93 -5.92 -25.84 -5.60
CA ALA A 93 -7.08 -25.14 -5.08
C ALA A 93 -7.11 -25.27 -3.56
N PHE A 94 -7.51 -24.21 -2.88
CA PHE A 94 -7.60 -24.12 -1.43
C PHE A 94 -8.99 -23.68 -1.00
N ASP A 95 -9.59 -24.39 -0.05
CA ASP A 95 -10.73 -23.89 0.72
C ASP A 95 -10.26 -23.54 2.14
N TYR A 96 -10.75 -22.41 2.66
CA TYR A 96 -10.54 -22.00 4.03
C TYR A 96 -11.85 -22.21 4.78
N VAL A 97 -11.83 -23.09 5.77
CA VAL A 97 -13.03 -23.46 6.51
C VAL A 97 -12.85 -23.12 7.98
N ARG A 98 -13.68 -22.24 8.52
CA ARG A 98 -13.74 -22.00 9.96
C ARG A 98 -14.42 -23.19 10.63
N VAL A 99 -13.79 -23.71 11.68
CA VAL A 99 -14.28 -24.84 12.46
C VAL A 99 -14.68 -24.33 13.84
N ARG A 100 -15.95 -24.52 14.23
CA ARG A 100 -16.46 -24.17 15.57
C ARG A 100 -17.39 -25.28 16.05
N GLU A 101 -17.05 -25.95 17.15
CA GLU A 101 -17.92 -26.93 17.85
C GLU A 101 -18.81 -27.80 16.95
N GLY A 102 -18.22 -28.39 15.91
CA GLY A 102 -18.92 -29.29 14.97
C GLY A 102 -19.59 -28.63 13.76
N ALA A 103 -19.56 -27.30 13.65
CA ALA A 103 -19.96 -26.55 12.47
C ALA A 103 -18.74 -26.16 11.61
N GLU A 104 -18.91 -26.28 10.29
CA GLU A 104 -17.95 -25.85 9.28
C GLU A 104 -18.54 -24.74 8.43
N GLU A 105 -17.79 -23.65 8.28
CA GLU A 105 -18.19 -22.50 7.47
C GLU A 105 -17.10 -22.17 6.46
N LEU A 106 -17.45 -22.09 5.18
CA LEU A 106 -16.50 -21.70 4.12
C LEU A 106 -16.26 -20.19 4.17
N ILE A 107 -15.00 -19.81 4.41
CA ILE A 107 -14.56 -18.44 4.62
C ILE A 107 -14.01 -17.82 3.34
N ALA A 108 -13.26 -18.62 2.57
CA ALA A 108 -12.64 -18.16 1.34
C ALA A 108 -12.28 -19.33 0.43
N ARG A 109 -12.04 -19.01 -0.84
CA ARG A 109 -11.45 -19.91 -1.83
C ARG A 109 -10.21 -19.28 -2.44
N SER A 110 -9.26 -20.11 -2.84
CA SER A 110 -8.06 -19.63 -3.53
C SER A 110 -7.52 -20.65 -4.52
N ARG A 111 -6.81 -20.14 -5.53
CA ARG A 111 -5.97 -20.94 -6.41
C ARG A 111 -4.53 -20.46 -6.37
N GLN A 112 -3.61 -21.39 -6.57
CA GLN A 112 -2.21 -21.07 -6.68
C GLN A 112 -1.54 -21.93 -7.74
N ARG A 113 -0.73 -21.31 -8.60
CA ARG A 113 0.07 -22.02 -9.61
C ARG A 113 1.55 -21.95 -9.26
N VAL A 114 2.17 -23.12 -9.22
CA VAL A 114 3.58 -23.33 -8.87
C VAL A 114 4.29 -23.92 -10.07
N VAL A 115 5.48 -23.40 -10.37
CA VAL A 115 6.37 -23.93 -11.41
C VAL A 115 7.62 -24.48 -10.74
N CYS A 116 7.98 -25.71 -11.11
CA CYS A 116 9.25 -26.31 -10.75
C CYS A 116 10.35 -25.73 -11.63
N MET A 117 11.34 -25.11 -10.99
CA MET A 117 12.54 -24.60 -11.62
C MET A 117 13.74 -25.30 -11.00
N ARG A 118 14.81 -25.52 -11.76
CA ARG A 118 16.12 -25.91 -11.23
C ARG A 118 17.16 -24.88 -11.57
N GLY A 119 18.07 -24.62 -10.64
CA GLY A 119 19.15 -23.69 -10.85
C GLY A 119 20.00 -23.47 -9.61
N VAL A 120 21.30 -23.29 -9.84
CA VAL A 120 22.29 -22.90 -8.82
C VAL A 120 22.65 -21.43 -9.08
N ASN A 121 22.82 -20.64 -8.01
CA ASN A 121 23.26 -19.23 -8.10
C ASN A 121 22.35 -18.30 -8.94
N GLY A 122 21.03 -18.52 -8.91
CA GLY A 122 20.04 -17.60 -9.50
C GLY A 122 19.71 -17.82 -10.98
N ALA A 123 20.42 -18.71 -11.69
CA ALA A 123 20.10 -19.09 -13.07
C ALA A 123 19.03 -20.20 -13.09
N LEU A 124 17.74 -19.82 -13.09
CA LEU A 124 16.62 -20.75 -13.04
C LEU A 124 16.19 -21.24 -14.44
N THR A 125 16.01 -22.54 -14.59
CA THR A 125 15.45 -23.18 -15.79
C THR A 125 14.23 -24.03 -15.44
N PRO A 126 13.18 -24.09 -16.29
CA PRO A 126 12.04 -24.94 -16.04
C PRO A 126 12.44 -26.41 -15.89
N ALA A 127 12.02 -27.03 -14.80
CA ALA A 127 12.31 -28.41 -14.47
C ALA A 127 11.03 -29.24 -14.38
N ARG A 128 11.16 -30.56 -14.53
CA ARG A 128 10.02 -31.46 -14.29
C ARG A 128 9.68 -31.50 -12.81
N VAL A 129 8.39 -31.63 -12.51
CA VAL A 129 7.92 -31.94 -11.16
C VAL A 129 8.57 -33.26 -10.71
N PRO A 130 9.24 -33.31 -9.54
CA PRO A 130 9.85 -34.53 -9.03
C PRO A 130 8.85 -35.69 -8.98
N PRO A 131 9.24 -36.92 -9.36
CA PRO A 131 8.33 -38.07 -9.38
C PRO A 131 7.63 -38.32 -8.04
N GLN A 132 8.33 -38.12 -6.93
CA GLN A 132 7.85 -38.26 -5.57
C GLN A 132 6.77 -37.20 -5.27
N LEU A 133 7.05 -35.93 -5.60
CA LEU A 133 6.08 -34.85 -5.45
C LEU A 133 4.83 -35.12 -6.31
N ARG A 134 5.02 -35.54 -7.56
CA ARG A 134 3.94 -35.91 -8.48
C ARG A 134 3.05 -36.99 -7.88
N ALA A 135 3.64 -38.11 -7.44
CA ALA A 135 2.90 -39.22 -6.85
C ALA A 135 2.14 -38.79 -5.59
N ALA A 136 2.76 -37.95 -4.75
CA ALA A 136 2.12 -37.42 -3.55
C ALA A 136 0.88 -36.56 -3.86
N VAL A 137 0.97 -35.63 -4.82
CA VAL A 137 -0.14 -34.70 -5.13
C VAL A 137 -1.27 -35.36 -5.91
N GLU A 138 -0.98 -36.38 -6.72
CA GLU A 138 -1.99 -37.13 -7.50
C GLU A 138 -3.04 -37.81 -6.61
N GLY A 139 -2.69 -38.16 -5.37
CA GLY A 139 -3.62 -38.69 -4.37
C GLY A 139 -4.74 -37.73 -3.95
N TYR A 140 -4.58 -36.44 -4.25
CA TYR A 140 -5.46 -35.33 -3.89
C TYR A 140 -6.11 -34.63 -5.10
N ALA A 141 -6.07 -35.28 -6.28
CA ALA A 141 -6.71 -34.78 -7.49
C ALA A 141 -8.24 -34.80 -7.37
N VAL A 142 -8.88 -33.70 -7.73
CA VAL A 142 -10.36 -33.59 -7.83
C VAL A 142 -10.74 -33.57 -9.31
N ALA A 143 -11.91 -34.13 -9.65
CA ALA A 143 -12.49 -33.91 -10.96
C ALA A 143 -12.67 -32.39 -11.19
N PRO A 144 -12.38 -31.86 -12.38
CA PRO A 144 -12.50 -30.43 -12.65
C PRO A 144 -13.95 -30.01 -12.39
N ALA A 145 -14.15 -29.16 -11.39
CA ALA A 145 -15.45 -28.53 -11.18
C ALA A 145 -15.70 -27.57 -12.35
N THR A 146 -16.81 -27.75 -13.05
CA THR A 146 -17.25 -26.88 -14.14
C THR A 146 -17.52 -25.49 -13.58
N TYR A 147 -16.58 -24.58 -13.72
CA TYR A 147 -16.76 -23.16 -13.43
C TYR A 147 -16.62 -22.36 -14.73
N PRO A 148 -17.50 -21.39 -15.01
CA PRO A 148 -17.39 -20.55 -16.19
C PRO A 148 -16.07 -19.76 -16.12
N MET A 149 -15.19 -20.00 -17.08
CA MET A 149 -14.01 -19.17 -17.30
C MET A 149 -14.48 -17.82 -17.84
N THR A 150 -14.27 -16.74 -17.09
CA THR A 150 -14.18 -15.41 -17.70
C THR A 150 -12.79 -15.29 -18.28
N THR A 151 -12.64 -15.61 -19.57
CA THR A 151 -11.39 -15.41 -20.31
C THR A 151 -11.13 -13.91 -20.46
N GLY A 152 -10.36 -13.34 -19.54
CA GLY A 152 -9.71 -12.04 -19.74
C GLY A 152 -8.50 -12.24 -20.64
N THR A 153 -8.64 -11.91 -21.93
CA THR A 153 -7.57 -11.98 -22.93
C THR A 153 -6.53 -10.89 -22.68
N GLY A 154 -5.65 -11.09 -21.70
CA GLY A 154 -4.43 -10.30 -21.53
C GLY A 154 -3.31 -10.89 -22.38
N ALA A 155 -3.03 -10.27 -23.52
CA ALA A 155 -1.93 -10.65 -24.40
C ALA A 155 -0.59 -10.72 -23.63
N GLY A 156 0.08 -11.86 -23.70
CA GLY A 156 1.38 -12.08 -23.07
C GLY A 156 2.41 -11.06 -23.55
N ARG A 157 3.06 -10.40 -22.61
CA ARG A 157 4.35 -9.73 -22.84
C ARG A 157 5.42 -10.57 -22.18
N ASP A 158 6.31 -11.09 -23.02
CA ASP A 158 7.50 -11.85 -22.64
C ASP A 158 8.38 -11.03 -21.68
N LEU A 159 8.49 -11.47 -20.43
CA LEU A 159 9.48 -10.99 -19.47
C LEU A 159 10.79 -11.75 -19.72
N ARG A 160 11.76 -11.09 -20.36
CA ARG A 160 13.14 -11.57 -20.46
C ARG A 160 13.85 -11.40 -19.10
N PRO A 161 14.62 -12.39 -18.62
CA PRO A 161 15.45 -12.23 -17.42
C PRO A 161 16.71 -11.40 -17.73
N ALA A 162 17.04 -10.48 -16.83
CA ALA A 162 18.26 -9.67 -16.87
C ALA A 162 19.50 -10.51 -16.46
N PRO A 163 20.72 -10.20 -16.98
CA PRO A 163 21.91 -11.01 -16.74
C PRO A 163 22.54 -10.73 -15.36
N THR A 164 22.84 -11.79 -14.61
CA THR A 164 23.55 -11.77 -13.32
C THR A 164 25.07 -11.86 -13.51
N GLY A 165 25.82 -10.93 -12.89
CA GLY A 165 27.27 -10.99 -12.76
C GLY A 165 27.72 -11.90 -11.60
N PRO A 166 29.00 -12.29 -11.54
CA PRO A 166 29.44 -13.45 -10.75
C PRO A 166 29.56 -13.16 -9.26
N ALA A 167 29.03 -14.08 -8.44
CA ALA A 167 29.23 -14.14 -7.00
C ALA A 167 30.49 -14.96 -6.67
N THR A 168 31.40 -14.38 -5.90
CA THR A 168 32.52 -15.10 -5.28
C THR A 168 32.09 -15.72 -3.95
N SER A 169 32.52 -16.97 -3.80
CA SER A 169 32.32 -17.97 -2.74
C SER A 169 32.73 -17.53 -1.32
N GLY A 170 32.01 -18.05 -0.33
CA GLY A 170 32.16 -17.73 1.09
C GLY A 170 33.22 -18.55 1.84
N ASP A 171 33.24 -18.39 3.17
CA ASP A 171 33.37 -19.49 4.13
C ASP A 171 33.03 -19.02 5.57
N ASP A 172 32.50 -20.00 6.31
CA ASP A 172 32.45 -20.21 7.76
C ASP A 172 31.51 -19.43 8.70
N MET A 173 30.67 -20.24 9.35
CA MET A 173 29.82 -19.93 10.49
C MET A 173 30.35 -20.66 11.72
N THR A 174 30.77 -19.93 12.77
CA THR A 174 30.71 -20.43 14.15
C THR A 174 30.67 -19.28 15.17
N THR A 175 29.66 -19.35 16.05
CA THR A 175 29.49 -18.70 17.37
C THR A 175 30.50 -17.65 17.86
N ALA A 176 30.02 -16.43 18.16
CA ALA A 176 30.21 -15.77 19.47
C ALA A 176 29.68 -14.31 19.52
N LYS A 177 29.05 -13.99 20.66
CA LYS A 177 29.02 -12.69 21.38
C LYS A 177 28.47 -11.43 20.69
N ARG A 178 27.50 -10.81 21.38
CA ARG A 178 27.34 -9.34 21.44
C ARG A 178 28.71 -8.67 21.56
N ALA A 179 29.11 -7.94 20.52
CA ALA A 179 30.23 -7.03 20.52
C ALA A 179 29.83 -5.77 19.75
N ASP A 180 30.30 -4.63 20.25
CA ASP A 180 30.16 -3.29 19.70
C ASP A 180 30.02 -3.24 18.18
N GLN A 181 28.91 -2.68 17.70
CA GLN A 181 28.83 -2.21 16.32
C GLN A 181 29.71 -0.96 16.19
N THR A 182 31.01 -1.18 16.02
CA THR A 182 31.87 -0.19 15.39
C THR A 182 31.33 0.01 13.98
N PRO A 183 31.04 1.25 13.53
CA PRO A 183 30.54 1.48 12.18
C PRO A 183 31.53 0.90 11.17
N PRO A 184 31.07 0.26 10.08
CA PRO A 184 31.96 -0.32 9.09
C PRO A 184 32.92 0.76 8.57
N PRO A 185 34.20 0.42 8.29
CA PRO A 185 35.18 1.39 7.83
C PRO A 185 34.65 2.06 6.56
N ALA A 186 34.69 3.39 6.56
CA ALA A 186 34.23 4.20 5.45
C ALA A 186 34.92 3.76 4.15
N THR A 187 34.19 3.08 3.26
CA THR A 187 34.64 2.76 1.92
C THR A 187 35.06 4.05 1.21
N THR A 188 36.36 4.18 1.00
CA THR A 188 37.01 5.19 0.18
C THR A 188 36.53 5.03 -1.27
N GLY A 189 35.91 6.08 -1.80
CA GLY A 189 35.58 6.20 -3.22
C GLY A 189 34.23 5.59 -3.66
N ARG A 190 33.10 6.10 -3.14
CA ARG A 190 31.79 5.83 -3.77
C ARG A 190 31.80 6.44 -5.18
N ARG A 191 31.80 5.60 -6.22
CA ARG A 191 31.44 6.04 -7.57
C ARG A 191 30.07 6.71 -7.50
N PRO A 192 29.87 7.89 -8.11
CA PRO A 192 28.56 8.52 -8.12
C PRO A 192 27.57 7.56 -8.79
N TYR A 193 26.39 7.39 -8.18
CA TYR A 193 25.32 6.58 -8.75
C TYR A 193 25.02 7.02 -10.19
N PRO A 194 24.69 6.06 -11.09
CA PRO A 194 24.39 6.35 -12.48
C PRO A 194 23.17 7.28 -12.57
N GLY A 195 23.13 8.06 -13.64
CA GLY A 195 22.02 8.95 -13.89
C GLY A 195 22.28 9.84 -15.09
N PRO A 196 21.22 10.49 -15.58
CA PRO A 196 21.32 11.32 -16.77
C PRO A 196 22.31 12.46 -16.55
N PRO A 197 23.04 12.85 -17.60
CA PRO A 197 24.05 13.88 -17.49
C PRO A 197 23.39 15.23 -17.17
N PRO A 198 24.10 16.17 -16.52
CA PRO A 198 23.52 17.46 -16.11
C PRO A 198 22.93 18.30 -17.23
N TRP A 199 23.36 18.12 -18.48
CA TRP A 199 22.80 18.81 -19.64
C TRP A 199 21.40 18.31 -20.03
N ALA A 200 20.99 17.12 -19.59
CA ALA A 200 19.66 16.56 -19.83
C ALA A 200 18.58 17.17 -18.90
N VAL A 201 18.97 18.02 -17.94
CA VAL A 201 18.08 18.63 -16.94
C VAL A 201 16.84 19.29 -17.54
N PRO A 202 16.90 20.11 -18.60
CA PRO A 202 15.69 20.72 -19.18
C PRO A 202 14.69 19.67 -19.68
N GLY A 203 15.19 18.60 -20.31
CA GLY A 203 14.38 17.47 -20.77
C GLY A 203 13.77 16.69 -19.61
N LEU A 204 14.53 16.48 -18.54
CA LEU A 204 14.07 15.86 -17.31
C LEU A 204 12.98 16.67 -16.61
N LEU A 205 13.16 18.00 -16.47
CA LEU A 205 12.15 18.87 -15.86
C LEU A 205 10.86 18.89 -16.68
N ARG A 206 10.96 18.87 -18.01
CA ARG A 206 9.79 18.74 -18.90
C ARG A 206 9.06 17.41 -18.71
N LYS A 207 9.79 16.29 -18.62
CA LYS A 207 9.20 14.97 -18.36
C LYS A 207 8.63 14.88 -16.94
N LEU A 208 9.31 15.45 -15.94
CA LEU A 208 8.82 15.52 -14.57
C LEU A 208 7.49 16.28 -14.47
N TRP A 209 7.31 17.30 -15.31
CA TRP A 209 6.08 18.08 -15.40
C TRP A 209 4.93 17.33 -16.09
N GLY A 210 5.19 16.72 -17.25
CA GLY A 210 4.15 16.18 -18.13
C GLY A 210 3.94 14.66 -18.07
N ASP A 211 4.98 13.89 -17.79
CA ASP A 211 4.96 12.42 -17.84
C ASP A 211 5.99 11.80 -16.89
N ARG A 212 5.69 11.90 -15.59
CA ARG A 212 6.57 11.42 -14.51
C ARG A 212 6.75 9.91 -14.52
N LEU A 213 5.70 9.16 -14.86
CA LEU A 213 5.76 7.69 -14.86
C LEU A 213 6.73 7.22 -15.93
N ARG A 214 6.67 7.83 -17.11
CA ARG A 214 7.65 7.56 -18.17
C ARG A 214 9.07 7.95 -17.75
N LEU A 215 9.26 9.12 -17.12
CA LEU A 215 10.58 9.51 -16.59
C LEU A 215 11.16 8.45 -15.64
N LEU A 216 10.36 7.99 -14.67
CA LEU A 216 10.81 7.02 -13.67
C LEU A 216 11.04 5.63 -14.29
N SER A 217 10.18 5.21 -15.22
CA SER A 217 10.30 3.92 -15.89
C SER A 217 11.54 3.89 -16.79
N GLU A 218 11.72 4.89 -17.65
CA GLU A 218 12.92 5.00 -18.51
C GLU A 218 14.20 5.10 -17.69
N ALA A 219 14.17 5.81 -16.56
CA ALA A 219 15.32 5.92 -15.68
C ALA A 219 15.67 4.58 -15.02
N ALA A 220 14.68 3.79 -14.61
CA ALA A 220 14.88 2.44 -14.09
C ALA A 220 15.46 1.51 -15.17
N ASP A 221 14.91 1.56 -16.39
CA ASP A 221 15.34 0.73 -17.51
C ASP A 221 16.78 1.04 -17.97
N GLU A 222 17.16 2.32 -17.98
CA GLU A 222 18.45 2.78 -18.49
C GLU A 222 19.57 2.77 -17.43
N TYR A 223 19.27 3.18 -16.19
CA TYR A 223 20.27 3.38 -15.14
C TYR A 223 20.17 2.38 -13.99
N GLY A 224 19.15 1.52 -13.97
CA GLY A 224 18.94 0.49 -12.96
C GLY A 224 18.22 0.97 -11.71
N ASP A 225 18.44 0.26 -10.60
CA ASP A 225 17.62 0.40 -9.39
C ASP A 225 17.92 1.64 -8.52
N VAL A 226 19.04 2.31 -8.77
CA VAL A 226 19.43 3.53 -8.06
C VAL A 226 19.88 4.58 -9.05
N VAL A 227 19.08 5.63 -9.20
CA VAL A 227 19.33 6.70 -10.17
C VAL A 227 19.55 8.03 -9.45
N ARG A 228 20.62 8.72 -9.85
CA ARG A 228 20.94 10.07 -9.37
C ARG A 228 20.55 11.12 -10.40
N PHE A 229 19.53 11.89 -10.09
CA PHE A 229 19.14 13.06 -10.86
C PHE A 229 19.84 14.31 -10.29
N ALA A 230 20.83 14.82 -11.03
CA ALA A 230 21.45 16.10 -10.71
C ALA A 230 20.56 17.26 -11.20
N MET A 231 19.77 17.86 -10.31
CA MET A 231 18.86 18.96 -10.63
C MET A 231 19.44 20.29 -10.13
N GLY A 232 20.47 20.79 -10.80
CA GLY A 232 21.16 22.03 -10.42
C GLY A 232 21.75 21.94 -9.00
N PRO A 233 21.34 22.80 -8.04
CA PRO A 233 21.87 22.80 -6.67
C PRO A 233 21.36 21.63 -5.81
N LYS A 234 20.35 20.89 -6.26
CA LYS A 234 19.76 19.76 -5.53
C LYS A 234 20.01 18.46 -6.28
N THR A 235 20.21 17.38 -5.53
CA THR A 235 20.31 16.03 -6.07
C THR A 235 19.13 15.21 -5.60
N ILE A 236 18.44 14.57 -6.54
CA ILE A 236 17.33 13.65 -6.24
C ILE A 236 17.82 12.22 -6.49
N TYR A 237 17.59 11.35 -5.52
CA TYR A 237 17.86 9.92 -5.64
C TYR A 237 16.54 9.17 -5.84
N PHE A 238 16.48 8.32 -6.85
CA PHE A 238 15.38 7.42 -7.13
C PHE A 238 15.81 5.98 -6.84
N PHE A 239 14.96 5.25 -6.12
CA PHE A 239 15.17 3.87 -5.71
C PHE A 239 14.01 3.02 -6.23
N ASN A 240 14.31 2.01 -7.04
CA ASN A 240 13.30 1.15 -7.68
C ASN A 240 13.22 -0.26 -7.08
N HIS A 241 14.29 -0.74 -6.43
CA HIS A 241 14.32 -2.07 -5.82
C HIS A 241 13.56 -2.12 -4.49
N PRO A 242 12.78 -3.19 -4.19
CA PRO A 242 12.04 -3.33 -2.93
C PRO A 242 12.92 -3.23 -1.68
N ASP A 243 14.15 -3.76 -1.71
CA ASP A 243 15.08 -3.67 -0.57
C ASP A 243 15.50 -2.22 -0.29
N HIS A 244 15.67 -1.41 -1.33
CA HIS A 244 15.99 0.02 -1.18
C HIS A 244 14.79 0.80 -0.65
N ALA A 245 13.59 0.49 -1.13
CA ALA A 245 12.36 1.05 -0.60
C ALA A 245 12.17 0.69 0.88
N LYS A 246 12.39 -0.57 1.27
CA LYS A 246 12.36 -1.03 2.67
C LYS A 246 13.40 -0.31 3.51
N HIS A 247 14.63 -0.15 3.01
CA HIS A 247 15.67 0.57 3.74
C HIS A 247 15.26 2.02 4.05
N VAL A 248 14.78 2.74 3.03
CA VAL A 248 14.42 4.16 3.15
C VAL A 248 13.15 4.37 3.97
N LEU A 249 12.14 3.52 3.79
CA LEU A 249 10.82 3.70 4.39
C LEU A 249 10.66 3.00 5.74
N VAL A 250 11.49 2.01 6.07
CA VAL A 250 11.36 1.17 7.27
C VAL A 250 12.66 1.13 8.07
N ASP A 251 13.71 0.50 7.53
CA ASP A 251 14.89 0.13 8.35
C ASP A 251 15.69 1.35 8.82
N ASN A 252 15.67 2.42 8.02
CA ASN A 252 16.47 3.62 8.26
C ASN A 252 15.64 4.91 8.14
N ALA A 253 14.33 4.82 8.35
CA ALA A 253 13.39 5.92 8.16
C ALA A 253 13.74 7.18 8.97
N ALA A 254 14.36 7.04 10.15
CA ALA A 254 14.76 8.17 10.99
C ALA A 254 15.81 9.10 10.34
N ASN A 255 16.56 8.61 9.34
CA ASN A 255 17.53 9.42 8.59
C ASN A 255 16.91 10.13 7.37
N TYR A 256 15.63 9.88 7.07
CA TYR A 256 14.92 10.47 5.94
C TYR A 256 13.76 11.32 6.44
N HIS A 257 13.76 12.59 6.06
CA HIS A 257 12.69 13.52 6.37
C HIS A 257 11.76 13.65 5.14
N LYS A 258 10.46 13.86 5.35
CA LYS A 258 9.48 14.15 4.29
C LYS A 258 9.98 15.39 3.55
N GLY A 259 10.39 15.18 2.30
CA GLY A 259 11.35 16.04 1.61
C GLY A 259 10.99 17.52 1.46
N LEU A 260 12.04 18.32 1.27
CA LEU A 260 12.11 19.78 1.18
C LEU A 260 11.24 20.48 0.10
N GLY A 261 10.57 19.73 -0.79
CA GLY A 261 9.75 20.28 -1.87
C GLY A 261 8.26 20.14 -1.58
N LEU A 262 7.80 18.89 -1.47
CA LEU A 262 6.38 18.58 -1.29
C LEU A 262 5.90 18.87 0.14
N ALA A 263 6.72 18.61 1.16
CA ALA A 263 6.34 18.83 2.55
C ALA A 263 6.33 20.33 2.90
N GLU A 264 7.35 21.08 2.45
CA GLU A 264 7.41 22.53 2.65
C GLU A 264 6.31 23.26 1.88
N ALA A 265 6.07 22.86 0.62
CA ALA A 265 4.91 23.35 -0.13
C ALA A 265 3.63 23.09 0.65
N ARG A 266 3.35 21.83 1.02
CA ARG A 266 2.16 21.43 1.82
C ARG A 266 2.05 22.16 3.14
N ARG A 267 3.16 22.46 3.82
CA ARG A 267 3.21 23.24 5.07
C ARG A 267 2.73 24.67 4.87
N ARG A 268 3.07 25.29 3.73
CA ARG A 268 2.54 26.62 3.36
C ARG A 268 1.04 26.59 3.02
N ILE A 269 0.50 25.42 2.64
CA ILE A 269 -0.93 25.23 2.33
C ILE A 269 -1.75 24.93 3.58
N LEU A 270 -1.35 23.91 4.34
CA LEU A 270 -2.13 23.29 5.41
C LEU A 270 -1.63 23.67 6.81
N GLY A 271 -0.58 24.47 6.91
CA GLY A 271 0.09 24.78 8.17
C GLY A 271 0.82 23.57 8.75
N ASP A 272 1.09 23.63 10.06
CA ASP A 272 1.64 22.53 10.85
C ASP A 272 0.52 21.54 11.21
N GLY A 273 0.24 20.58 10.32
CA GLY A 273 -0.80 19.57 10.46
C GLY A 273 -0.27 18.15 10.29
N LEU A 274 -1.16 17.15 10.36
CA LEU A 274 -0.76 15.73 10.34
C LEU A 274 -0.01 15.33 9.04
N LEU A 275 -0.32 15.99 7.93
CA LEU A 275 0.32 15.73 6.63
C LEU A 275 1.73 16.33 6.53
N THR A 276 2.00 17.40 7.27
CA THR A 276 3.18 18.26 7.12
C THR A 276 4.15 18.17 8.30
N SER A 277 3.66 17.73 9.46
CA SER A 277 4.44 17.59 10.68
C SER A 277 5.18 16.25 10.75
N GLU A 278 6.27 16.24 11.52
CA GLU A 278 7.09 15.06 11.84
C GLU A 278 7.39 15.00 13.35
N GLY A 279 8.02 13.91 13.79
CA GLY A 279 8.49 13.75 15.17
C GLY A 279 7.37 13.85 16.21
N GLU A 280 7.65 14.56 17.31
CA GLU A 280 6.73 14.75 18.44
C GLU A 280 5.41 15.41 18.03
N THR A 281 5.46 16.46 17.20
CA THR A 281 4.27 17.18 16.74
C THR A 281 3.32 16.24 15.99
N TRP A 282 3.86 15.44 15.08
CA TRP A 282 3.07 14.44 14.35
C TRP A 282 2.50 13.38 15.29
N ARG A 283 3.31 12.81 16.20
CA ARG A 283 2.85 11.78 17.15
C ARG A 283 1.72 12.29 18.04
N ARG A 284 1.83 13.54 18.51
CA ARG A 284 0.80 14.19 19.31
C ARG A 284 -0.49 14.41 18.53
N GLN A 285 -0.42 15.00 17.33
CA GLN A 285 -1.60 15.19 16.47
C GLN A 285 -2.27 13.85 16.11
N ARG A 286 -1.47 12.82 15.80
CA ARG A 286 -1.97 11.47 15.52
C ARG A 286 -2.68 10.87 16.73
N ARG A 287 -2.16 11.06 17.95
CA ARG A 287 -2.78 10.58 19.19
C ARG A 287 -4.16 11.20 19.45
N ILE A 288 -4.32 12.49 19.13
CA ILE A 288 -5.60 13.20 19.27
C ILE A 288 -6.66 12.64 18.31
N ILE A 289 -6.26 12.36 17.06
CA ILE A 289 -7.17 11.93 16.00
C ILE A 289 -7.49 10.42 16.04
N SER A 290 -6.55 9.59 16.52
CA SER A 290 -6.67 8.12 16.54
C SER A 290 -8.00 7.57 17.10
N PRO A 291 -8.60 8.13 18.18
CA PRO A 291 -9.89 7.66 18.71
C PRO A 291 -11.05 7.68 17.71
N ALA A 292 -11.05 8.59 16.74
CA ALA A 292 -12.07 8.64 15.69
C ALA A 292 -12.04 7.42 14.76
N PHE A 293 -10.92 6.68 14.74
CA PHE A 293 -10.67 5.52 13.89
C PHE A 293 -10.62 4.20 14.70
N ARG A 294 -11.26 4.15 15.87
CA ARG A 294 -11.41 2.89 16.62
C ARG A 294 -12.39 1.94 15.94
N ARG A 295 -12.20 0.64 16.17
CA ARG A 295 -13.00 -0.45 15.58
C ARG A 295 -14.50 -0.22 15.73
N GLU A 296 -14.95 0.20 16.90
CA GLU A 296 -16.36 0.39 17.22
C GLU A 296 -16.98 1.49 16.35
N ARG A 297 -16.22 2.56 16.03
CA ARG A 297 -16.68 3.63 15.14
C ARG A 297 -16.63 3.20 13.67
N ILE A 298 -15.56 2.51 13.25
CA ILE A 298 -15.42 2.01 11.87
C ILE A 298 -16.55 1.03 11.52
N ALA A 299 -16.94 0.15 12.44
CA ALA A 299 -18.07 -0.75 12.21
C ALA A 299 -19.38 0.00 11.92
N GLY A 300 -19.59 1.15 12.57
CA GLY A 300 -20.72 2.04 12.31
C GLY A 300 -20.70 2.74 10.94
N PHE A 301 -19.53 2.83 10.29
CA PHE A 301 -19.41 3.49 8.98
C PHE A 301 -19.93 2.63 7.83
N ALA A 302 -20.01 1.30 8.01
CA ALA A 302 -20.42 0.39 6.95
C ALA A 302 -21.82 0.74 6.40
N GLY A 303 -22.78 1.06 7.28
CA GLY A 303 -24.12 1.49 6.88
C GLY A 303 -24.09 2.76 6.03
N VAL A 304 -23.32 3.76 6.45
CA VAL A 304 -23.17 5.03 5.71
C VAL A 304 -22.58 4.80 4.31
N VAL A 305 -21.57 3.92 4.20
CA VAL A 305 -20.95 3.58 2.91
C VAL A 305 -21.94 2.86 1.99
N VAL A 306 -22.74 1.93 2.54
CA VAL A 306 -23.79 1.21 1.79
C VAL A 306 -24.85 2.19 1.30
N ASP A 307 -25.32 3.09 2.17
CA ASP A 307 -26.33 4.09 1.81
C ASP A 307 -25.81 5.01 0.71
N ALA A 308 -24.60 5.57 0.87
CA ALA A 308 -23.99 6.46 -0.10
C ALA A 308 -23.74 5.76 -1.46
N GLY A 309 -23.29 4.49 -1.43
CA GLY A 309 -23.14 3.68 -2.63
C GLY A 309 -24.47 3.35 -3.31
N THR A 310 -25.52 3.11 -2.53
CA THR A 310 -26.88 2.89 -3.04
C THR A 310 -27.41 4.14 -3.73
N HIS A 311 -27.23 5.32 -3.13
CA HIS A 311 -27.60 6.59 -3.75
C HIS A 311 -26.83 6.84 -5.05
N LEU A 312 -25.52 6.58 -5.08
CA LEU A 312 -24.71 6.73 -6.28
C LEU A 312 -25.22 5.81 -7.41
N THR A 313 -25.44 4.53 -7.11
CA THR A 313 -25.92 3.57 -8.12
C THR A 313 -27.30 3.91 -8.65
N GLN A 314 -28.21 4.38 -7.80
CA GLN A 314 -29.53 4.87 -8.22
C GLN A 314 -29.43 6.08 -9.15
N ARG A 315 -28.54 7.03 -8.83
CA ARG A 315 -28.29 8.22 -9.68
C ARG A 315 -27.70 7.82 -11.03
N LEU A 316 -26.69 6.96 -11.04
CA LEU A 316 -26.07 6.48 -12.28
C LEU A 316 -27.06 5.66 -13.13
N ALA A 317 -27.96 4.91 -12.51
CA ALA A 317 -29.02 4.20 -13.23
C ALA A 317 -30.01 5.16 -13.90
N ALA A 318 -30.31 6.31 -13.27
CA ALA A 318 -31.15 7.35 -13.87
C ALA A 318 -30.47 8.04 -15.08
N GLU A 319 -29.14 8.08 -15.10
CA GLU A 319 -28.33 8.60 -16.20
C GLU A 319 -28.01 7.53 -17.27
N SER A 320 -28.74 6.41 -17.29
CA SER A 320 -28.50 5.31 -18.23
C SER A 320 -28.53 5.79 -19.69
N GLY A 321 -27.40 5.63 -20.38
CA GLY A 321 -27.22 6.06 -21.77
C GLY A 321 -26.48 7.39 -21.93
N ASN A 322 -26.23 8.11 -20.84
CA ASN A 322 -25.45 9.34 -20.81
C ASN A 322 -23.98 9.08 -20.41
N VAL A 323 -23.09 10.00 -20.80
CA VAL A 323 -21.69 9.99 -20.36
C VAL A 323 -21.59 10.73 -19.03
N VAL A 324 -21.01 10.09 -18.03
CA VAL A 324 -20.82 10.64 -16.68
C VAL A 324 -19.34 10.74 -16.34
N ASP A 325 -18.92 11.81 -15.66
CA ASP A 325 -17.58 11.93 -15.11
C ASP A 325 -17.47 11.16 -13.77
N LEU A 326 -16.90 9.95 -13.83
CA LEU A 326 -16.76 9.11 -12.65
C LEU A 326 -15.86 9.73 -11.57
N ALA A 327 -14.92 10.62 -11.92
CA ALA A 327 -14.06 11.26 -10.93
C ALA A 327 -14.84 12.24 -10.04
N GLU A 328 -15.77 12.99 -10.64
CA GLU A 328 -16.67 13.88 -9.90
C GLU A 328 -17.61 13.07 -9.00
N GLU A 329 -18.21 12.00 -9.53
CA GLU A 329 -19.09 11.08 -8.80
C GLU A 329 -18.40 10.44 -7.58
N MET A 330 -17.17 9.95 -7.76
CA MET A 330 -16.38 9.35 -6.68
C MET A 330 -15.94 10.39 -5.65
N THR A 331 -15.68 11.63 -6.07
CA THR A 331 -15.36 12.73 -5.14
C THR A 331 -16.57 13.06 -4.27
N ALA A 332 -17.76 13.19 -4.87
CA ALA A 332 -19.00 13.45 -4.15
C ALA A 332 -19.32 12.30 -3.15
N LEU A 333 -19.22 11.05 -3.60
CA LEU A 333 -19.39 9.87 -2.73
C LEU A 333 -18.43 9.91 -1.53
N THR A 334 -17.16 10.23 -1.78
CA THR A 334 -16.14 10.26 -0.73
C THR A 334 -16.41 11.39 0.28
N MET A 335 -16.86 12.56 -0.18
CA MET A 335 -17.22 13.68 0.68
C MET A 335 -18.47 13.37 1.53
N ASP A 336 -19.50 12.74 0.95
CA ASP A 336 -20.71 12.31 1.68
C ASP A 336 -20.35 11.34 2.81
N VAL A 337 -19.59 10.29 2.48
CA VAL A 337 -19.12 9.32 3.48
C VAL A 337 -18.27 10.00 4.55
N LEU A 338 -17.31 10.85 4.18
CA LEU A 338 -16.45 11.55 5.14
C LEU A 338 -17.26 12.45 6.07
N GLY A 339 -18.22 13.19 5.52
CA GLY A 339 -19.10 14.10 6.25
C GLY A 339 -19.91 13.38 7.30
N ARG A 340 -20.62 12.32 6.90
CA ARG A 340 -21.52 11.57 7.77
C ARG A 340 -20.78 10.68 8.79
N THR A 341 -19.55 10.24 8.48
CA THR A 341 -18.79 9.34 9.38
C THR A 341 -17.86 10.06 10.35
N LEU A 342 -17.09 11.05 9.87
CA LEU A 342 -16.03 11.68 10.66
C LEU A 342 -16.44 13.03 11.22
N LEU A 343 -17.20 13.83 10.47
CA LEU A 343 -17.49 15.22 10.84
C LEU A 343 -18.91 15.42 11.37
N ASP A 344 -19.80 14.46 11.16
CA ASP A 344 -21.24 14.57 11.42
C ASP A 344 -21.81 15.86 10.81
N ALA A 345 -21.50 16.07 9.53
CA ALA A 345 -21.84 17.28 8.78
C ALA A 345 -22.10 16.97 7.30
N ASP A 346 -22.97 17.75 6.67
CA ASP A 346 -23.16 17.71 5.22
C ASP A 346 -21.99 18.43 4.52
N LEU A 347 -21.17 17.67 3.81
CA LEU A 347 -20.04 18.20 3.03
C LEU A 347 -20.36 18.31 1.54
N SER A 348 -21.59 18.06 1.11
CA SER A 348 -22.00 18.22 -0.30
C SER A 348 -21.69 19.62 -0.86
N PRO A 349 -21.88 20.72 -0.10
CA PRO A 349 -21.48 22.06 -0.55
C PRO A 349 -19.98 22.23 -0.76
N LEU A 350 -19.17 21.32 -0.20
CA LEU A 350 -17.71 21.33 -0.25
C LEU A 350 -17.13 20.45 -1.37
N ASN A 351 -17.94 19.98 -2.33
CA ASN A 351 -17.45 19.24 -3.50
C ASN A 351 -16.39 20.01 -4.32
N PHE A 352 -16.31 21.34 -4.18
CA PHE A 352 -15.23 22.17 -4.75
C PHE A 352 -13.84 21.85 -4.17
N LEU A 353 -13.75 21.09 -3.07
CA LEU A 353 -12.48 20.70 -2.45
C LEU A 353 -11.62 19.85 -3.40
N GLY A 354 -12.20 19.04 -4.28
CA GLY A 354 -11.45 18.27 -5.29
C GLY A 354 -10.56 19.19 -6.15
N PRO A 355 -11.15 20.15 -6.90
CA PRO A 355 -10.39 21.16 -7.65
C PRO A 355 -9.44 22.01 -6.80
N ALA A 356 -9.75 22.24 -5.52
CA ALA A 356 -8.87 22.98 -4.61
C ALA A 356 -7.61 22.17 -4.24
N PHE A 357 -7.76 20.86 -4.00
CA PHE A 357 -6.64 19.95 -3.77
C PHE A 357 -5.80 19.76 -5.03
N GLU A 358 -6.40 19.71 -6.22
CA GLU A 358 -5.67 19.70 -7.49
C GLU A 358 -4.80 20.95 -7.64
N ALA A 359 -5.33 22.13 -7.35
CA ALA A 359 -4.56 23.37 -7.39
C ALA A 359 -3.41 23.38 -6.37
N ALA A 360 -3.62 22.79 -5.19
CA ALA A 360 -2.57 22.60 -4.18
C ALA A 360 -1.48 21.62 -4.66
N GLN A 361 -1.86 20.52 -5.31
CA GLN A 361 -0.92 19.56 -5.88
C GLN A 361 -0.14 20.14 -7.06
N GLU A 362 -0.80 20.88 -7.96
CA GLU A 362 -0.15 21.56 -9.08
C GLU A 362 0.89 22.56 -8.58
N GLN A 363 0.57 23.33 -7.53
CA GLN A 363 1.51 24.26 -6.90
C GLN A 363 2.68 23.52 -6.23
N ALA A 364 2.43 22.44 -5.51
CA ALA A 364 3.50 21.64 -4.90
C ALA A 364 4.43 21.03 -5.97
N MET A 365 3.87 20.61 -7.11
CA MET A 365 4.64 20.15 -8.27
C MET A 365 5.46 21.30 -8.87
N PHE A 366 4.88 22.50 -8.99
CA PHE A 366 5.59 23.70 -9.41
C PHE A 366 6.81 24.00 -8.54
N GLU A 367 6.65 23.97 -7.22
CA GLU A 367 7.75 24.17 -6.30
C GLU A 367 8.80 23.06 -6.38
N MET A 368 8.38 21.81 -6.61
CA MET A 368 9.29 20.68 -6.82
C MET A 368 10.13 20.86 -8.10
N VAL A 369 9.52 21.15 -9.24
CA VAL A 369 10.21 21.32 -10.54
C VAL A 369 11.08 22.58 -10.54
N THR A 370 10.62 23.65 -9.91
CA THR A 370 11.40 24.90 -9.77
C THR A 370 12.42 24.82 -8.64
N LEU A 371 12.47 23.70 -7.91
CA LEU A 371 13.34 23.46 -6.75
C LEU A 371 13.19 24.52 -5.64
N GLY A 372 12.05 25.21 -5.60
CA GLY A 372 11.78 26.32 -4.68
C GLY A 372 12.49 27.63 -5.06
N ALA A 373 13.00 27.76 -6.30
CA ALA A 373 13.70 28.96 -6.77
C ALA A 373 12.77 30.15 -7.04
N LEU A 374 11.46 29.91 -7.20
CA LEU A 374 10.48 30.96 -7.47
C LEU A 374 9.69 31.31 -6.20
N PRO A 375 9.81 32.56 -5.70
CA PRO A 375 9.07 32.99 -4.51
C PRO A 375 7.55 33.10 -4.73
N LEU A 376 6.77 32.77 -3.70
CA LEU A 376 5.30 32.81 -3.73
C LEU A 376 4.68 34.22 -3.87
N TRP A 377 5.43 35.29 -3.58
CA TRP A 377 4.95 36.67 -3.74
C TRP A 377 4.81 37.08 -5.21
N LEU A 378 5.47 36.36 -6.13
CA LEU A 378 5.39 36.64 -7.56
C LEU A 378 3.94 36.39 -8.06
N PRO A 379 3.31 37.32 -8.80
CA PRO A 379 1.89 37.24 -9.17
C PRO A 379 1.62 36.29 -10.34
N LEU A 380 2.19 35.09 -10.31
CA LEU A 380 1.92 34.05 -11.30
C LEU A 380 0.45 33.61 -11.23
N PRO A 381 -0.21 33.32 -12.37
CA PRO A 381 -1.58 32.80 -12.39
C PRO A 381 -1.79 31.59 -11.46
N ARG A 382 -0.79 30.70 -11.39
CA ARG A 382 -0.76 29.55 -10.48
C ARG A 382 -0.77 29.94 -9.01
N HIS A 383 0.06 30.89 -8.60
CA HIS A 383 0.06 31.41 -7.23
C HIS A 383 -1.27 32.06 -6.87
N ARG A 384 -1.95 32.71 -7.84
CA ARG A 384 -3.30 33.27 -7.63
C ARG A 384 -4.35 32.17 -7.47
N ARG A 385 -4.36 31.17 -8.35
CA ARG A 385 -5.27 30.00 -8.26
C ARG A 385 -5.07 29.25 -6.96
N PHE A 386 -3.82 29.01 -6.59
CA PHE A 386 -3.44 28.40 -5.31
C PHE A 386 -3.93 29.20 -4.11
N ARG A 387 -3.68 30.52 -4.05
CA ARG A 387 -4.17 31.37 -2.96
C ARG A 387 -5.69 31.39 -2.86
N ALA A 388 -6.40 31.38 -4.00
CA ALA A 388 -7.86 31.32 -4.02
C ALA A 388 -8.37 29.97 -3.48
N ALA A 389 -7.76 28.84 -3.90
CA ALA A 389 -8.09 27.52 -3.39
C ALA A 389 -7.85 27.41 -1.87
N ARG A 390 -6.72 27.94 -1.38
CA ARG A 390 -6.41 27.95 0.06
C ARG A 390 -7.47 28.71 0.87
N ARG A 391 -7.87 29.91 0.42
CA ARG A 391 -8.92 30.70 1.09
C ARG A 391 -10.24 29.94 1.16
N LYS A 392 -10.64 29.28 0.07
CA LYS A 392 -11.87 28.48 0.07
C LYS A 392 -11.83 27.33 1.08
N ILE A 393 -10.68 26.65 1.22
CA ILE A 393 -10.49 25.61 2.24
C ILE A 393 -10.56 26.21 3.65
N GLU A 394 -9.88 27.34 3.89
CA GLU A 394 -9.90 28.04 5.18
C GLU A 394 -11.32 28.49 5.57
N ASP A 395 -12.09 29.01 4.63
CA ASP A 395 -13.47 29.46 4.85
C ASP A 395 -14.42 28.27 5.11
N ALA A 396 -14.23 27.14 4.41
CA ALA A 396 -14.96 25.90 4.69
C ALA A 396 -14.70 25.38 6.10
N VAL A 397 -13.43 25.33 6.52
CA VAL A 397 -13.05 24.92 7.89
C VAL A 397 -13.66 25.88 8.91
N ARG A 398 -13.61 27.20 8.66
CA ARG A 398 -14.21 28.20 9.56
C ARG A 398 -15.71 28.01 9.70
N THR A 399 -16.41 27.69 8.62
CA THR A 399 -17.84 27.41 8.61
C THR A 399 -18.15 26.18 9.45
N LEU A 400 -17.48 25.05 9.18
CA LEU A 400 -17.66 23.80 9.94
C LEU A 400 -17.37 23.95 11.45
N VAL A 401 -16.34 24.71 11.80
CA VAL A 401 -16.03 25.00 13.21
C VAL A 401 -17.09 25.91 13.83
N GLY A 402 -17.52 26.96 13.12
CA GLY A 402 -18.53 27.91 13.60
C GLY A 402 -19.89 27.24 13.84
N ASP A 403 -20.33 26.39 12.92
CA ASP A 403 -21.57 25.61 13.05
C ASP A 403 -21.51 24.73 14.30
N ARG A 404 -20.36 24.06 14.53
CA ARG A 404 -20.19 23.21 15.70
C ARG A 404 -20.11 23.98 17.02
N GLU A 405 -19.47 25.13 17.03
CA GLU A 405 -19.41 25.99 18.23
C GLU A 405 -20.80 26.54 18.59
N HIS A 406 -21.67 26.75 17.60
CA HIS A 406 -23.05 27.17 17.83
C HIS A 406 -23.93 26.04 18.38
N ASP A 407 -23.67 24.80 17.94
CA ASP A 407 -24.39 23.58 18.35
C ASP A 407 -23.91 22.97 19.69
N ALA A 408 -23.02 23.66 20.42
CA ALA A 408 -22.29 23.20 21.61
C ALA A 408 -23.15 22.73 22.82
N GLY A 409 -24.48 22.70 22.70
CA GLY A 409 -25.39 22.01 23.62
C GLY A 409 -25.44 20.49 23.42
N THR A 410 -24.89 19.96 22.33
CA THR A 410 -24.79 18.51 22.10
C THR A 410 -23.37 18.01 22.34
N GLU A 411 -23.21 16.93 23.11
CA GLU A 411 -21.94 16.23 23.33
C GLU A 411 -21.48 15.52 22.04
N GLY A 412 -21.16 16.28 21.00
CA GLY A 412 -20.67 15.77 19.73
C GLY A 412 -19.49 14.84 19.92
N SER A 413 -19.61 13.61 19.40
CA SER A 413 -18.55 12.59 19.46
C SER A 413 -17.70 12.54 18.19
N ASP A 414 -17.92 13.46 17.25
CA ASP A 414 -17.25 13.54 15.96
C ASP A 414 -15.85 14.17 16.05
N LEU A 415 -15.11 14.14 14.94
CA LEU A 415 -13.71 14.55 14.89
C LEU A 415 -13.50 16.04 15.15
N ILE A 416 -14.40 16.93 14.71
CA ILE A 416 -14.27 18.38 14.96
C ILE A 416 -14.42 18.63 16.46
N SER A 417 -15.41 18.01 17.10
CA SER A 417 -15.64 18.11 18.54
C SER A 417 -14.44 17.58 19.34
N MET A 418 -13.81 16.48 18.90
CA MET A 418 -12.56 15.98 19.51
C MET A 418 -11.40 16.97 19.36
N LEU A 419 -11.25 17.59 18.18
CA LEU A 419 -10.18 18.55 17.90
C LEU A 419 -10.37 19.85 18.70
N LEU A 420 -11.60 20.35 18.81
CA LEU A 420 -11.93 21.53 19.62
C LEU A 420 -11.57 21.28 21.10
N ARG A 421 -12.00 20.14 21.67
CA ARG A 421 -11.66 19.76 23.06
C ARG A 421 -10.15 19.66 23.29
N ALA A 422 -9.41 19.10 22.33
CA ALA A 422 -7.95 18.99 22.43
C ALA A 422 -7.24 20.35 22.33
N GLY A 423 -7.80 21.29 21.55
CA GLY A 423 -7.30 22.67 21.41
C GLY A 423 -7.60 23.57 22.60
N SER A 424 -8.75 23.40 23.27
CA SER A 424 -9.13 24.17 24.48
C SER A 424 -8.20 23.95 25.68
N GLY A 425 -7.43 22.86 25.69
CA GLY A 425 -6.42 22.56 26.71
C GLY A 425 -5.02 23.14 26.42
N GLU A 426 -4.82 23.85 25.31
CA GLU A 426 -3.55 24.51 24.98
C GLU A 426 -3.57 26.00 25.34
N PRO A 427 -2.69 26.48 26.23
CA PRO A 427 -2.61 27.90 26.58
C PRO A 427 -2.21 28.85 25.43
N ASP A 428 -1.88 28.34 24.24
CA ASP A 428 -1.20 29.12 23.19
C ASP A 428 -1.66 28.83 21.74
N ALA A 429 -2.83 28.21 21.55
CA ALA A 429 -3.37 27.99 20.20
C ALA A 429 -3.78 29.33 19.52
N ALA A 430 -4.33 30.27 20.28
CA ALA A 430 -4.81 31.56 19.78
C ALA A 430 -3.67 32.54 19.40
N ALA A 431 -2.44 32.35 19.89
CA ALA A 431 -1.30 33.18 19.51
C ALA A 431 -0.65 32.73 18.20
N ARG A 432 -0.63 31.41 17.92
CA ARG A 432 -0.04 30.86 16.68
C ARG A 432 -0.83 31.25 15.42
N TRP A 433 -2.16 31.35 15.52
CA TRP A 433 -3.00 31.84 14.41
C TRP A 433 -2.83 33.35 14.16
N ARG A 434 -2.69 34.17 15.20
CA ARG A 434 -2.46 35.63 15.06
C ARG A 434 -1.07 35.97 14.51
N GLY A 435 -0.06 35.14 14.77
CA GLY A 435 1.29 35.28 14.21
C GLY A 435 1.39 35.00 12.71
N CYS A 436 0.46 34.22 12.14
CA CYS A 436 0.43 33.93 10.71
C CYS A 436 -0.31 34.99 9.88
N ALA A 437 -1.23 35.73 10.50
CA ALA A 437 -1.96 36.84 9.85
C ALA A 437 -1.14 38.14 9.74
N THR A 438 -0.03 38.26 10.48
CA THR A 438 0.80 39.48 10.56
C THR A 438 2.08 39.42 9.73
N ARG A 439 2.33 38.33 8.99
CA ARG A 439 3.44 38.20 8.03
C ARG A 439 2.95 37.86 6.61
N SER A 440 1.94 38.59 6.15
CA SER A 440 1.49 38.57 4.75
C SER A 440 2.26 39.55 3.88
#